data_AF-A0A2Z4W9Y7-F1
#
_entry.id   AF-A0A2Z4W9Y7-F1
#
_cell.length_a   1.000
_cell.length_b   1.000
_cell.length_c   1.000
_cell.angle_alpha   90.00
_cell.angle_beta   90.00
_cell.angle_gamma   90.00
#
_symmetry.space_group_name_H-M   'P 1'
#
loop_
_entity.id
_entity.type
_entity.pdbx_description
1 polymer ?
#
loop_
_entity_poly.entity_id
_entity_poly.type
_entity_poly.pdbx_seq_one_letter_code
_entity_poly.pdbx_strand_id
1 'polypeptide(L)'
;MKKNFNKNTKKGFTLIELLVVLGILGILVAILIPRFSGFTDNAREKAVKADAKNIYTVCEAYYSENGKYPKNGIYTNNKNNTNSSQSDLNSSQINDLQKLLKSTKGKLDITNLDNELFTYKRYNYTATVNKVGEVQIKKDNVKSKES
;
A
#
# COMPACT_ATOMS: atom_id res chain seq x y z
N MET A 1 -65.51 -11.06 -36.17
CA MET A 1 -64.06 -10.82 -35.97
C MET A 1 -63.55 -11.75 -34.87
N LYS A 2 -62.84 -12.85 -35.21
CA LYS A 2 -62.30 -13.81 -34.23
C LYS A 2 -60.91 -13.35 -33.78
N LYS A 3 -60.75 -13.05 -32.49
CA LYS A 3 -59.47 -12.63 -31.89
C LYS A 3 -58.75 -13.89 -31.38
N ASN A 4 -57.65 -14.27 -32.03
CA ASN A 4 -56.84 -15.42 -31.61
C ASN A 4 -56.00 -15.05 -30.38
N PHE A 5 -56.28 -15.68 -29.23
CA PHE A 5 -55.45 -15.56 -28.04
C PHE A 5 -54.22 -16.45 -28.19
N ASN A 6 -53.09 -15.82 -28.52
CA ASN A 6 -51.80 -16.47 -28.60
C ASN A 6 -51.36 -16.90 -27.19
N LYS A 7 -51.53 -18.20 -26.84
CA LYS A 7 -51.10 -18.77 -25.55
C LYS A 7 -49.58 -18.92 -25.56
N ASN A 8 -48.88 -17.88 -25.15
CA ASN A 8 -47.47 -17.99 -24.78
C ASN A 8 -47.37 -18.80 -23.48
N THR A 9 -47.12 -20.11 -23.61
CA THR A 9 -46.81 -20.98 -22.46
C THR A 9 -45.44 -20.57 -21.91
N LYS A 10 -45.44 -19.71 -20.88
CA LYS A 10 -44.22 -19.42 -20.13
C LYS A 10 -43.82 -20.70 -19.39
N LYS A 11 -42.76 -21.37 -19.86
CA LYS A 11 -42.11 -22.44 -19.12
C LYS A 11 -41.45 -21.80 -17.89
N GLY A 12 -41.90 -22.18 -16.69
CA GLY A 12 -41.26 -21.79 -15.43
C GLY A 12 -40.02 -22.66 -15.18
N PHE A 13 -39.05 -22.11 -14.46
CA PHE A 13 -37.91 -22.89 -13.96
C PHE A 13 -38.38 -23.96 -12.97
N THR A 14 -37.75 -25.12 -13.00
CA THR A 14 -37.98 -26.18 -12.03
C THR A 14 -37.22 -25.90 -10.73
N LEU A 15 -37.76 -26.36 -9.60
CA LEU A 15 -37.07 -26.24 -8.30
C LEU A 15 -35.72 -26.98 -8.29
N ILE A 16 -35.63 -28.08 -9.05
CA ILE A 16 -34.40 -28.87 -9.15
C ILE A 16 -33.30 -28.13 -9.94
N GLU A 17 -33.66 -27.40 -11.00
CA GLU A 17 -32.70 -26.57 -11.73
C GLU A 17 -32.08 -25.51 -10.82
N LEU A 18 -32.88 -24.87 -9.96
CA LEU A 18 -32.37 -23.88 -9.02
C LEU A 18 -31.50 -24.52 -7.92
N LEU A 19 -31.87 -25.72 -7.45
CA LEU A 19 -31.09 -26.46 -6.44
C LEU A 19 -29.69 -26.84 -6.92
N VAL A 20 -29.58 -27.37 -8.14
CA VAL A 20 -28.28 -27.75 -8.71
C VAL A 20 -27.40 -26.52 -8.91
N VAL A 21 -27.96 -25.41 -9.37
CA VAL A 21 -27.22 -24.15 -9.56
C VAL A 21 -26.69 -23.62 -8.24
N LEU A 22 -27.51 -23.57 -7.19
CA LEU A 22 -27.07 -23.15 -5.86
C LEU A 22 -26.03 -24.10 -5.26
N GLY A 23 -26.15 -25.40 -5.53
CA GLY A 23 -25.14 -26.40 -5.16
C GLY A 23 -23.78 -26.11 -5.79
N ILE A 24 -23.73 -25.85 -7.09
CA ILE A 24 -22.48 -25.50 -7.79
C ILE A 24 -21.94 -24.14 -7.32
N LEU A 25 -22.80 -23.12 -7.15
CA LEU A 25 -22.40 -21.81 -6.64
C LEU A 25 -21.82 -21.91 -5.22
N GLY A 26 -22.39 -22.76 -4.35
CA GLY A 26 -21.88 -23.01 -3.00
C GLY A 26 -20.48 -23.60 -3.00
N ILE A 27 -20.21 -24.56 -3.88
CA ILE A 27 -18.88 -25.18 -4.04
C ILE A 27 -17.85 -24.14 -4.52
N LEU A 28 -18.20 -23.30 -5.50
CA LEU A 28 -17.31 -22.26 -6.01
C LEU A 28 -16.95 -21.22 -4.94
N VAL A 29 -17.94 -20.76 -4.16
CA VAL A 29 -17.72 -19.78 -3.09
C VAL A 29 -16.84 -20.35 -1.98
N ALA A 30 -17.03 -21.62 -1.60
CA ALA A 30 -16.25 -22.28 -0.57
C ALA A 30 -14.74 -22.29 -0.88
N ILE A 31 -14.36 -22.47 -2.14
CA ILE A 31 -12.95 -22.47 -2.59
C ILE A 31 -12.40 -21.04 -2.74
N LEU A 32 -13.26 -20.09 -3.12
CA LEU A 32 -12.85 -18.72 -3.46
C LEU A 32 -12.45 -17.89 -2.23
N ILE A 33 -13.23 -17.95 -1.15
CA ILE A 33 -13.03 -17.13 0.06
C ILE A 33 -11.63 -17.26 0.69
N PRO A 34 -11.10 -18.47 0.97
CA PRO A 34 -9.82 -18.60 1.69
C PRO A 34 -8.62 -18.05 0.90
N ARG A 35 -8.69 -18.03 -0.44
CA ARG A 35 -7.59 -17.53 -1.28
C ARG A 35 -7.45 -16.00 -1.29
N PHE A 36 -8.50 -15.27 -0.94
CA PHE A 36 -8.52 -13.81 -1.08
C PHE A 36 -7.77 -13.08 0.06
N SER A 37 -7.71 -13.67 1.26
CA SER A 37 -7.17 -13.01 2.46
C SER A 37 -5.66 -12.68 2.35
N GLY A 38 -4.83 -13.61 1.86
CA GLY A 38 -3.37 -13.42 1.79
C GLY A 38 -2.88 -12.60 0.60
N PHE A 39 -3.68 -12.47 -0.46
CA PHE A 39 -3.27 -11.76 -1.67
C PHE A 39 -3.07 -10.26 -1.43
N THR A 40 -3.98 -9.66 -0.67
CA THR A 40 -3.93 -8.23 -0.34
C THR A 40 -2.71 -7.87 0.50
N ASP A 41 -2.37 -8.72 1.47
CA ASP A 41 -1.22 -8.48 2.36
C ASP A 41 0.12 -8.58 1.61
N ASN A 42 0.27 -9.59 0.74
CA ASN A 42 1.44 -9.71 -0.14
C ASN A 42 1.55 -8.52 -1.11
N ALA A 43 0.43 -8.05 -1.65
CA ALA A 43 0.40 -6.88 -2.53
C ALA A 43 0.83 -5.60 -1.79
N ARG A 44 0.38 -5.43 -0.54
CA ARG A 44 0.79 -4.30 0.32
C ARG A 44 2.28 -4.35 0.62
N GLU A 45 2.81 -5.50 1.02
CA GLU A 45 4.25 -5.68 1.31
C GLU A 45 5.10 -5.31 0.08
N LYS A 46 4.73 -5.83 -1.10
CA LYS A 46 5.40 -5.52 -2.37
C LYS A 46 5.33 -4.03 -2.71
N ALA A 47 4.17 -3.39 -2.48
CA ALA A 47 4.02 -1.95 -2.71
C ALA A 47 4.97 -1.14 -1.80
N VAL A 48 5.03 -1.46 -0.51
CA VAL A 48 5.93 -0.79 0.43
C VAL A 48 7.40 -0.99 0.05
N LYS A 49 7.78 -2.20 -0.38
CA LYS A 49 9.14 -2.48 -0.85
C LYS A 49 9.50 -1.71 -2.12
N ALA A 50 8.57 -1.60 -3.07
CA ALA A 50 8.77 -0.82 -4.29
C ALA A 50 8.91 0.67 -3.99
N ASP A 51 8.04 1.21 -3.12
CA ASP A 51 8.11 2.59 -2.67
C ASP A 51 9.45 2.90 -1.99
N ALA A 52 9.92 2.01 -1.10
CA ALA A 52 11.21 2.15 -0.43
C ALA A 52 12.38 2.15 -1.43
N LYS A 53 12.38 1.26 -2.43
CA LYS A 53 13.40 1.30 -3.49
C LYS A 53 13.39 2.60 -4.29
N ASN A 54 12.21 3.13 -4.61
CA ASN A 54 12.10 4.40 -5.32
C ASN A 54 12.67 5.56 -4.48
N ILE A 55 12.38 5.58 -3.17
CA ILE A 55 12.94 6.58 -2.24
C ILE A 55 14.47 6.46 -2.19
N TYR A 56 15.00 5.23 -2.12
CA TYR A 56 16.44 4.98 -2.15
C TYR A 56 17.11 5.56 -3.40
N THR A 57 16.57 5.30 -4.59
CA THR A 57 17.09 5.86 -5.86
C THR A 57 17.19 7.39 -5.82
N VAL A 58 16.25 8.05 -5.16
CA VAL A 58 16.25 9.52 -5.05
C VAL A 58 17.24 9.99 -3.99
N CYS A 59 17.41 9.25 -2.89
CA CYS A 59 18.48 9.51 -1.93
C CYS A 59 19.88 9.35 -2.57
N GLU A 60 20.07 8.36 -3.44
CA GLU A 60 21.31 8.16 -4.23
C GLU A 60 21.55 9.31 -5.21
N ALA A 61 20.51 9.72 -5.95
CA ALA A 61 20.61 10.88 -6.84
C ALA A 61 21.01 12.15 -6.07
N TYR A 62 20.39 12.37 -4.90
CA TYR A 62 20.75 13.47 -4.01
C TYR A 62 22.19 13.38 -3.52
N TYR A 63 22.66 12.19 -3.16
CA TYR A 63 24.03 11.95 -2.73
C TYR A 63 25.03 12.26 -3.86
N SER A 64 24.75 11.83 -5.09
CA SER A 64 25.58 12.09 -6.27
C SER A 64 25.79 13.59 -6.51
N GLU A 65 24.75 14.40 -6.29
CA GLU A 65 24.81 15.86 -6.48
C GLU A 65 25.44 16.61 -5.30
N ASN A 66 25.24 16.14 -4.06
CA ASN A 66 25.54 16.91 -2.85
C ASN A 66 26.66 16.30 -1.98
N GLY A 67 27.16 15.12 -2.33
CA GLY A 67 28.18 14.37 -1.58
C GLY A 67 27.73 13.88 -0.20
N LYS A 68 26.44 14.02 0.12
CA LYS A 68 25.84 13.66 1.42
C LYS A 68 24.38 13.28 1.24
N TYR A 69 23.90 12.35 2.05
CA TYR A 69 22.49 11.99 2.10
C TYR A 69 21.65 13.10 2.73
N PRO A 70 20.34 13.18 2.42
CA PRO A 70 19.45 14.10 3.09
C PRO A 70 19.47 13.82 4.60
N LYS A 71 19.67 14.87 5.42
CA LYS A 71 19.67 14.76 6.88
C LYS A 71 18.37 15.33 7.46
N ASN A 72 17.95 14.73 8.58
CA ASN A 72 16.92 15.21 9.51
C ASN A 72 15.56 15.60 8.90
N GLY A 73 14.56 14.74 9.11
CA GLY A 73 13.18 15.12 8.90
C GLY A 73 12.23 13.94 8.96
N ILE A 74 11.05 14.18 9.53
CA ILE A 74 9.90 13.30 9.38
C ILE A 74 9.04 13.90 8.26
N TYR A 75 8.85 13.15 7.19
CA TYR A 75 8.06 13.55 6.04
C TYR A 75 6.76 12.75 5.98
N THR A 76 5.62 13.45 5.87
CA THR A 76 4.28 12.83 5.83
C THR A 76 3.45 13.42 4.70
N ASN A 77 2.49 12.65 4.18
CA ASN A 77 1.55 13.11 3.13
C ASN A 77 0.42 14.02 3.66
N ASN A 78 0.56 14.63 4.84
CA ASN A 78 -0.45 15.56 5.36
C ASN A 78 -0.09 17.00 4.95
N LYS A 79 -0.98 17.67 4.20
CA LYS A 79 -0.83 19.08 3.79
C LYS A 79 -0.77 20.07 4.97
N ASN A 80 -1.10 19.64 6.19
CA ASN A 80 -1.28 20.52 7.35
C ASN A 80 -0.33 20.25 8.53
N ASN A 81 0.83 19.59 8.34
CA ASN A 81 1.78 19.36 9.44
C ASN A 81 3.16 19.97 9.16
N THR A 82 3.26 21.27 9.39
CA THR A 82 4.51 22.02 9.55
C THR A 82 5.10 21.75 10.92
N ASN A 83 5.72 20.59 11.10
CA ASN A 83 6.76 20.41 12.11
C ASN A 83 8.00 19.83 11.41
N SER A 84 8.48 20.58 10.42
CA SER A 84 9.90 20.65 10.14
C SER A 84 10.55 21.24 11.39
N SER A 85 11.18 20.42 12.23
CA SER A 85 12.22 20.91 13.13
C SER A 85 13.33 21.46 12.24
N GLN A 86 13.11 22.72 11.88
CA GLN A 86 13.92 23.53 11.01
C GLN A 86 15.25 23.71 11.70
N SER A 87 16.26 23.00 11.21
CA SER A 87 17.66 23.33 11.44
C SER A 87 18.33 23.34 10.07
N ASP A 88 18.20 24.50 9.42
CA ASP A 88 19.12 25.04 8.41
C ASP A 88 19.60 24.10 7.30
N LEU A 89 18.68 23.62 6.45
CA LEU A 89 19.04 22.99 5.18
C LEU A 89 18.17 23.56 4.05
N ASN A 90 18.83 23.95 2.96
CA ASN A 90 18.29 24.67 1.80
C ASN A 90 16.91 24.16 1.34
N SER A 91 15.94 25.07 1.33
CA SER A 91 14.50 24.82 1.16
C SER A 91 14.09 24.22 -0.20
N SER A 92 14.92 24.30 -1.24
CA SER A 92 14.58 23.76 -2.57
C SER A 92 14.65 22.22 -2.61
N GLN A 93 15.63 21.62 -1.93
CA GLN A 93 15.91 20.19 -2.03
C GLN A 93 14.99 19.33 -1.16
N ILE A 94 14.58 19.90 -0.02
CA ILE A 94 13.54 19.33 0.84
C ILE A 94 12.19 19.30 0.10
N ASN A 95 11.90 20.29 -0.75
CA ASN A 95 10.66 20.33 -1.53
C ASN A 95 10.57 19.22 -2.58
N ASP A 96 11.68 18.83 -3.22
CA ASP A 96 11.68 17.76 -4.25
C ASP A 96 11.53 16.37 -3.63
N LEU A 97 12.24 16.09 -2.52
CA LEU A 97 12.03 14.89 -1.72
C LEU A 97 10.61 14.84 -1.14
N GLN A 98 10.11 15.96 -0.61
CA GLN A 98 8.74 16.07 -0.12
C GLN A 98 7.70 15.91 -1.24
N LYS A 99 7.96 16.40 -2.45
CA LYS A 99 7.05 16.29 -3.60
C LYS A 99 6.93 14.86 -4.09
N LEU A 100 8.03 14.11 -4.11
CA LEU A 100 8.02 12.68 -4.39
C LEU A 100 7.33 11.89 -3.26
N LEU A 101 7.59 12.24 -2.00
CA LEU A 101 6.93 11.64 -0.83
C LEU A 101 5.45 11.99 -0.71
N LYS A 102 4.99 13.13 -1.22
CA LYS A 102 3.56 13.48 -1.34
C LYS A 102 2.85 12.57 -2.35
N SER A 103 3.57 12.07 -3.37
CA SER A 103 3.05 11.05 -4.29
C SER A 103 2.88 9.70 -3.58
N THR A 104 3.76 9.38 -2.64
CA THR A 104 3.74 8.10 -1.91
C THR A 104 2.87 8.21 -0.65
N LYS A 105 1.81 7.42 -0.51
CA LYS A 105 0.82 7.53 0.61
C LYS A 105 1.34 7.04 1.99
N GLY A 106 2.59 7.35 2.37
CA GLY A 106 3.23 6.88 3.60
C GLY A 106 3.94 7.97 4.40
N LYS A 107 4.64 7.54 5.45
CA LYS A 107 5.48 8.37 6.32
C LYS A 107 6.94 7.96 6.14
N LEU A 108 7.82 8.88 5.77
CA LEU A 108 9.27 8.67 5.74
C LEU A 108 9.89 9.31 6.99
N ASP A 109 10.82 8.59 7.60
CA ASP A 109 11.60 9.04 8.74
C ASP A 109 13.09 8.87 8.41
N ILE A 110 13.84 9.97 8.51
CA ILE A 110 15.30 10.02 8.24
C ILE A 110 16.07 10.38 9.53
N THR A 111 15.50 10.10 10.70
CA THR A 111 16.07 10.50 11.98
C THR A 111 17.11 9.49 12.48
N ASN A 112 18.35 9.96 12.65
CA ASN A 112 19.47 9.38 13.39
C ASN A 112 19.55 7.85 13.41
N LEU A 113 20.14 7.30 12.35
CA LEU A 113 20.29 5.87 12.16
C LEU A 113 21.77 5.53 11.96
N ASP A 114 22.38 4.96 12.99
CA ASP A 114 23.67 4.31 12.87
C ASP A 114 23.50 3.09 11.97
N ASN A 115 23.93 3.22 10.70
CA ASN A 115 23.90 2.24 9.61
C ASN A 115 22.60 2.08 8.79
N GLU A 116 21.49 2.71 9.17
CA GLU A 116 20.30 2.78 8.29
C GLU A 116 20.25 4.14 7.58
N LEU A 117 19.73 4.16 6.36
CA LEU A 117 19.59 5.37 5.54
C LEU A 117 18.26 6.07 5.82
N PHE A 118 17.16 5.32 5.87
CA PHE A 118 15.84 5.82 6.23
C PHE A 118 14.88 4.69 6.61
N THR A 119 13.77 5.07 7.24
CA THR A 119 12.61 4.20 7.49
C THR A 119 11.36 4.73 6.80
N TYR A 120 10.66 3.90 6.04
CA TYR A 120 9.41 4.22 5.36
C TYR A 120 8.24 3.38 5.89
N LYS A 121 7.15 4.02 6.33
CA LYS A 121 5.97 3.36 6.89
C LYS A 121 4.74 3.60 6.01
N ARG A 122 4.06 2.50 5.65
CA ARG A 122 2.78 2.53 4.92
C ARG A 122 2.00 1.27 5.26
N TYR A 123 0.67 1.40 5.37
CA TYR A 123 -0.18 0.34 5.92
C TYR A 123 0.30 -0.07 7.32
N ASN A 124 0.40 -1.37 7.60
CA ASN A 124 1.02 -1.98 8.77
C ASN A 124 2.42 -2.54 8.45
N TYR A 125 3.17 -1.88 7.57
CA TYR A 125 4.53 -2.27 7.23
C TYR A 125 5.49 -1.10 7.44
N THR A 126 6.65 -1.44 8.00
CA THR A 126 7.83 -0.59 8.11
C THR A 126 8.93 -1.16 7.21
N ALA A 127 9.42 -0.34 6.28
CA ALA A 127 10.58 -0.63 5.45
C ALA A 127 11.79 0.12 5.97
N THR A 128 12.81 -0.61 6.38
CA THR A 128 14.12 -0.07 6.74
C THR A 128 15.04 -0.25 5.55
N VAL A 129 15.72 0.82 5.14
CA VAL A 129 16.69 0.78 4.04
C VAL A 129 18.05 1.18 4.55
N ASN A 130 19.08 0.38 4.29
CA ASN A 130 20.45 0.71 4.67
C ASN A 130 21.18 1.50 3.58
N LYS A 131 22.41 1.95 3.87
CA LYS A 131 23.25 2.72 2.93
C LYS A 131 23.72 1.93 1.70
N VAL A 132 23.45 0.63 1.65
CA VAL A 132 23.78 -0.27 0.53
C VAL A 132 22.52 -0.56 -0.32
N GLY A 133 21.37 0.03 0.03
CA GLY A 133 20.11 -0.14 -0.71
C GLY A 133 19.35 -1.43 -0.40
N GLU A 134 19.77 -2.17 0.63
CA GLU A 134 19.04 -3.35 1.08
C GLU A 134 17.77 -2.92 1.82
N VAL A 135 16.63 -3.47 1.40
CA VAL A 135 15.31 -3.16 1.96
C VAL A 135 14.87 -4.32 2.85
N GLN A 136 14.77 -4.05 4.15
CA GLN A 136 14.20 -4.95 5.14
C GLN A 136 12.75 -4.53 5.45
N ILE A 137 11.80 -5.43 5.26
CA ILE A 137 10.39 -5.17 5.54
C ILE A 137 9.99 -5.87 6.84
N LYS A 138 9.35 -5.12 7.73
CA LYS A 138 8.75 -5.62 8.96
C LYS A 138 7.26 -5.34 8.95
N LYS A 139 6.44 -6.36 9.18
CA LYS A 139 5.01 -6.19 9.48
C LYS A 139 4.88 -5.68 10.91
N ASP A 140 4.31 -4.50 11.07
CA ASP A 140 4.00 -3.94 12.38
C ASP A 140 2.84 -4.74 12.96
N ASN A 141 3.16 -5.59 13.94
CA ASN A 141 2.13 -6.20 14.76
C ASN A 141 1.41 -5.05 15.47
N VAL A 142 0.09 -4.98 15.27
CA VAL A 142 -0.78 -4.18 16.12
C VAL A 142 -0.71 -4.81 17.51
N LYS A 143 0.32 -4.52 18.30
CA LYS A 143 0.27 -4.76 19.74
C LYS A 143 -0.87 -3.89 20.25
N SER A 144 -1.97 -4.57 20.58
CA SER A 144 -2.76 -4.33 21.79
C SER A 144 -2.54 -2.94 22.38
N LYS A 145 -3.47 -2.03 22.09
CA LYS A 145 -3.87 -1.05 23.11
C LYS A 145 -4.49 -1.83 24.27
N GLU A 146 -3.66 -2.39 25.12
CA GLU A 146 -3.91 -2.71 26.53
C GLU A 146 -2.65 -2.18 27.23
N SER A 147 -2.70 -1.26 28.19
CA SER A 147 -3.71 -1.04 29.25
C SER A 147 -4.16 0.41 29.37
#